data_AF-A0A919XZ82-F1
#
_entry.id   AF-A0A919XZ82-F1
#
_cell.length_a   1.000
_cell.length_b   1.000
_cell.length_c   1.000
_cell.angle_alpha   90.00
_cell.angle_beta   90.00
_cell.angle_gamma   90.00
#
_symmetry.space_group_name_H-M   'P 1'
#
loop_
_entity.id
_entity.type
_entity.pdbx_description
1 polymer ?
#
loop_
_entity_poly.entity_id
_entity_poly.type
_entity_poly.pdbx_seq_one_letter_code
_entity_poly.pdbx_strand_id
1 'polypeptide(L)'
;MDELKKAYEILGLPESASREELDREFDILIRKSRSRKPAQNTAENQPDEYELKLKAYRTIVDYEEKKKIEELSRERYSKWGRFAGTAEKSNDFFRIHKTKIIIGIISVIVVIVGITAIMNNLEEKRRIAALPPLDLSVMFLGTFMADDSKGGDNALEDAFTATMPDWQRTEVELVYLPSQEADVIGSQDIAFQQKAMALLSTERPDVYIVDENALDWLMNSGLFMNLDEDANGELKPLLKEDSIVTGRSEEDTEDHIYGIRVKDSELAKQLPLYLPDMIVTVRIDSENKDKAVELIKRYLETTPASE
;
A
#
# COMPACT_ATOMS: atom_id res chain seq x y z
N MET A 1 13.62 11.61 -60.91
CA MET A 1 13.66 10.83 -62.17
C MET A 1 14.76 11.34 -63.09
N ASP A 2 14.77 12.61 -63.46
CA ASP A 2 15.79 13.19 -64.36
C ASP A 2 17.22 13.14 -63.79
N GLU A 3 17.40 13.40 -62.49
CA GLU A 3 18.71 13.35 -61.83
C GLU A 3 19.28 11.92 -61.68
N LEU A 4 18.41 10.92 -61.49
CA LEU A 4 18.81 9.52 -61.36
C LEU A 4 19.29 8.98 -62.72
N LYS A 5 18.54 9.28 -63.78
CA LYS A 5 18.91 8.94 -65.15
C LYS A 5 20.26 9.56 -65.55
N LYS A 6 20.44 10.84 -65.23
CA LYS A 6 21.73 11.55 -65.41
C LYS A 6 22.85 10.91 -64.60
N ALA A 7 22.59 10.43 -63.39
CA ALA A 7 23.59 9.74 -62.58
C ALA A 7 24.04 8.40 -63.20
N TYR A 8 23.12 7.60 -63.75
CA TYR A 8 23.47 6.37 -64.49
C TYR A 8 24.27 6.69 -65.77
N GLU A 9 23.88 7.74 -66.50
CA GLU A 9 24.57 8.19 -67.71
C GLU A 9 26.00 8.68 -67.44
N ILE A 10 26.21 9.45 -66.35
CA ILE A 10 27.53 9.93 -65.90
C ILE A 10 28.47 8.75 -65.56
N LEU A 11 27.92 7.63 -65.09
CA LEU A 11 28.66 6.41 -64.79
C LEU A 11 28.79 5.46 -66.00
N GLY A 12 28.16 5.78 -67.14
CA GLY A 12 28.17 4.94 -68.33
C GLY A 12 27.41 3.62 -68.16
N LEU A 13 26.49 3.56 -67.20
CA LEU A 13 25.70 2.37 -66.88
C LEU A 13 24.27 2.51 -67.43
N PRO A 14 23.65 1.41 -67.88
CA PRO A 14 22.22 1.42 -68.18
C PRO A 14 21.41 1.65 -66.89
N GLU A 15 20.22 2.25 -67.01
CA GLU A 15 19.31 2.48 -65.86
C GLU A 15 18.86 1.18 -65.16
N SER A 16 19.02 0.03 -65.82
CA SER A 16 18.74 -1.30 -65.28
C SER A 16 19.97 -2.03 -64.72
N ALA A 17 21.10 -1.34 -64.58
CA ALA A 17 22.33 -1.95 -64.04
C ALA A 17 22.08 -2.48 -62.62
N SER A 18 22.59 -3.68 -62.36
CA SER A 18 22.53 -4.31 -61.05
C SER A 18 23.43 -3.59 -60.04
N ARG A 19 23.15 -3.77 -58.74
CA ARG A 19 23.98 -3.23 -57.66
C ARG A 19 25.44 -3.66 -57.78
N GLU A 20 25.66 -4.91 -58.18
CA GLU A 20 26.99 -5.49 -58.39
C GLU A 20 27.72 -4.86 -59.59
N GLU A 21 27.01 -4.40 -60.62
CA GLU A 21 27.60 -3.66 -61.75
C GLU A 21 27.96 -2.23 -61.36
N LEU A 22 27.10 -1.57 -60.58
CA LEU A 22 27.36 -0.24 -60.02
C LEU A 22 28.60 -0.23 -59.12
N ASP A 23 28.70 -1.20 -58.22
CA ASP A 23 29.83 -1.31 -57.28
C ASP A 23 31.13 -1.69 -58.03
N ARG A 24 31.06 -2.50 -59.09
CA ARG A 24 32.22 -2.82 -59.95
C ARG A 24 32.76 -1.60 -60.69
N GLU A 25 31.89 -0.78 -61.28
CA GLU A 25 32.32 0.47 -61.93
C GLU A 25 32.90 1.45 -60.92
N PHE A 26 32.31 1.54 -59.73
CA PHE A 26 32.84 2.37 -58.66
C PHE A 26 34.25 1.92 -58.21
N ASP A 27 34.48 0.61 -58.10
CA ASP A 27 35.81 0.05 -57.81
C ASP A 27 36.85 0.40 -58.89
N ILE A 28 36.46 0.35 -60.17
CA ILE A 28 37.32 0.76 -61.29
C ILE A 28 37.65 2.25 -61.19
N LEU A 29 36.66 3.09 -60.83
CA LEU A 29 36.85 4.53 -60.63
C LEU A 29 37.80 4.86 -59.46
N ILE A 30 37.71 4.12 -58.36
CA ILE A 30 38.65 4.24 -57.23
C ILE A 30 40.06 3.82 -57.65
N ARG A 31 40.22 2.73 -58.42
CA ARG A 31 41.55 2.29 -58.89
C ARG A 31 42.16 3.28 -59.87
N LYS A 32 41.36 3.84 -60.78
CA LYS A 32 41.79 4.84 -61.77
C LYS A 32 42.20 6.16 -61.13
N SER A 33 41.47 6.63 -60.12
CA SER A 33 41.82 7.85 -59.36
C SER A 33 43.10 7.68 -58.54
N ARG A 34 43.30 6.53 -57.86
CA ARG A 34 44.54 6.22 -57.13
C ARG A 34 45.78 6.11 -58.02
N SER A 35 45.60 5.81 -59.31
CA SER A 35 46.68 5.66 -60.29
C SER A 35 47.07 6.99 -60.96
N ARG A 36 46.30 8.07 -60.79
CA ARG A 36 46.65 9.41 -61.28
C ARG A 36 47.67 10.04 -60.32
N LYS A 37 48.93 10.24 -60.76
CA LYS A 37 49.89 11.10 -60.05
C LYS A 37 49.38 12.55 -60.08
N PRO A 38 49.55 13.34 -59.01
CA PRO A 38 49.09 14.73 -58.98
C PRO A 38 49.88 15.53 -60.01
N ALA A 39 49.26 15.87 -61.14
CA ALA A 39 49.82 16.78 -62.11
C ALA A 39 49.66 18.22 -61.58
N GLN A 40 50.80 18.87 -61.35
CA GLN A 40 50.89 20.28 -60.98
C GLN A 40 50.27 21.16 -62.08
N ASN A 41 49.40 22.08 -61.65
CA ASN A 41 48.97 23.30 -62.35
C ASN A 41 48.12 23.15 -63.62
N THR A 42 46.80 23.22 -63.46
CA THR A 42 45.97 24.20 -64.20
C THR A 42 44.71 24.50 -63.39
N ALA A 43 44.46 25.78 -63.11
CA ALA A 43 43.24 26.27 -62.50
C ALA A 43 42.09 26.28 -63.52
N GLU A 44 40.86 26.07 -63.04
CA GLU A 44 39.57 26.67 -63.47
C GLU A 44 38.42 25.65 -63.51
N ASN A 45 37.51 25.75 -62.54
CA ASN A 45 36.05 25.59 -62.65
C ASN A 45 35.48 24.40 -63.46
N GLN A 46 36.14 23.25 -63.49
CA GLN A 46 35.51 21.99 -63.90
C GLN A 46 35.61 20.99 -62.74
N PRO A 47 34.46 20.49 -62.22
CA PRO A 47 34.50 19.45 -61.20
C PRO A 47 35.29 18.26 -61.72
N ASP A 48 36.21 17.75 -60.90
CA ASP A 48 37.03 16.58 -61.26
C ASP A 48 36.07 15.48 -61.73
N GLU A 49 36.37 14.85 -62.87
CA GLU A 49 35.62 13.73 -63.43
C GLU A 49 35.31 12.68 -62.34
N TYR A 50 36.23 12.53 -61.38
CA TYR A 50 36.05 11.70 -60.19
C TYR A 50 34.94 12.18 -59.25
N GLU A 51 34.89 13.47 -58.92
CA GLU A 51 33.87 14.05 -58.03
C GLU A 51 32.47 13.95 -58.63
N LEU A 52 32.34 14.19 -59.95
CA LEU A 52 31.06 14.03 -60.66
C LEU A 52 30.56 12.58 -60.57
N LYS A 53 31.43 11.61 -60.81
CA LYS A 53 31.07 10.18 -60.75
C LYS A 53 30.81 9.70 -59.33
N LEU A 54 31.55 10.21 -58.34
CA LEU A 54 31.28 9.94 -56.92
C LEU A 54 29.90 10.47 -56.50
N LYS A 55 29.53 11.68 -56.94
CA LYS A 55 28.21 12.26 -56.71
C LYS A 55 27.12 11.40 -57.36
N ALA A 56 27.31 10.99 -58.61
CA ALA A 56 26.40 10.11 -59.33
C ALA A 56 26.19 8.77 -58.61
N TYR A 57 27.28 8.12 -58.15
CA TYR A 57 27.21 6.89 -57.36
C TYR A 57 26.36 7.09 -56.09
N ARG A 58 26.66 8.11 -55.28
CA ARG A 58 25.89 8.41 -54.06
C ARG A 58 24.41 8.64 -54.35
N THR A 59 24.10 9.39 -55.41
CA THR A 59 22.71 9.64 -55.82
C THR A 59 21.95 8.35 -56.14
N ILE A 60 22.60 7.38 -56.81
CA ILE A 60 21.98 6.08 -57.12
C ILE A 60 21.80 5.26 -55.83
N VAL A 61 22.84 5.17 -55.00
CA VAL A 61 22.79 4.41 -53.74
C VAL A 61 21.72 4.96 -52.80
N ASP A 62 21.67 6.28 -52.60
CA ASP A 62 20.67 6.95 -51.75
C ASP A 62 19.25 6.69 -52.26
N TYR A 63 19.06 6.63 -53.58
CA TYR A 63 17.77 6.33 -54.19
C TYR A 63 17.35 4.88 -53.98
N GLU A 64 18.26 3.93 -54.19
CA GLU A 64 18.02 2.50 -53.93
C GLU A 64 17.72 2.22 -52.46
N GLU A 65 18.47 2.85 -51.54
CA GLU A 65 18.25 2.72 -50.10
C GLU A 65 16.88 3.29 -49.68
N LYS A 66 16.52 4.48 -50.16
CA LYS A 66 15.19 5.07 -49.91
C LYS A 66 14.08 4.17 -50.43
N LYS A 67 14.22 3.64 -51.65
CA LYS A 67 13.24 2.72 -52.24
C LYS A 67 13.10 1.45 -51.41
N LYS A 68 14.21 0.85 -50.97
CA LYS A 68 14.21 -0.35 -50.10
C LYS A 68 13.56 -0.07 -48.75
N ILE A 69 13.83 1.07 -48.12
CA ILE A 69 13.19 1.48 -46.86
C ILE A 69 11.68 1.65 -47.04
N GLU A 70 11.24 2.29 -48.14
CA GLU A 70 9.82 2.47 -48.45
C GLU A 70 9.10 1.14 -48.80
N GLU A 71 9.80 0.20 -49.42
CA GLU A 71 9.27 -1.14 -49.69
C GLU A 71 9.09 -1.92 -48.38
N LEU A 72 10.10 -1.90 -47.51
CA LEU A 72 10.04 -2.53 -46.19
C LEU A 72 9.00 -1.88 -45.27
N SER A 73 8.81 -0.56 -45.34
CA SER A 73 7.75 0.12 -44.59
C SER A 73 6.37 -0.23 -45.13
N ARG A 74 6.18 -0.24 -46.46
CA ARG A 74 4.94 -0.70 -47.11
C ARG A 74 4.61 -2.14 -46.77
N GLU A 75 5.59 -3.05 -46.76
CA GLU A 75 5.38 -4.45 -46.38
C GLU A 75 4.95 -4.56 -44.91
N ARG A 76 5.65 -3.86 -44.00
CA ARG A 76 5.36 -3.83 -42.57
C ARG A 76 3.96 -3.30 -42.24
N TYR A 77 3.52 -2.26 -42.94
CA TYR A 77 2.22 -1.60 -42.70
C TYR A 77 1.13 -1.99 -43.70
N SER A 78 1.40 -2.93 -44.62
CA SER A 78 0.44 -3.42 -45.63
C SER A 78 -0.88 -3.91 -45.03
N LYS A 79 -0.81 -4.53 -43.84
CA LYS A 79 -1.96 -5.01 -43.06
C LYS A 79 -2.92 -3.90 -42.63
N TRP A 80 -2.48 -2.64 -42.61
CA TRP A 80 -3.27 -1.49 -42.15
C TRP A 80 -3.99 -0.77 -43.31
N GLY A 81 -3.82 -1.22 -44.56
CA GLY A 81 -4.53 -0.70 -45.74
C GLY A 81 -4.48 0.82 -45.85
N ARG A 82 -5.65 1.47 -45.87
CA ARG A 82 -5.78 2.94 -45.93
C ARG A 82 -5.18 3.71 -44.75
N PHE A 83 -4.86 3.02 -43.65
CA PHE A 83 -4.27 3.61 -42.45
C PHE A 83 -2.76 3.38 -42.33
N ALA A 84 -2.11 2.78 -43.34
CA ALA A 84 -0.68 2.48 -43.30
C ALA A 84 0.17 3.71 -42.95
N GLY A 85 -0.10 4.87 -43.56
CA GLY A 85 0.63 6.11 -43.27
C GLY A 85 0.36 6.69 -41.87
N THR A 86 -0.82 6.44 -41.29
CA THR A 86 -1.13 6.82 -39.90
C THR A 86 -0.48 5.86 -38.91
N ALA A 87 -0.45 4.57 -39.23
CA ALA A 87 0.17 3.53 -38.42
C ALA A 87 1.70 3.72 -38.33
N GLU A 88 2.34 4.07 -39.45
CA GLU A 88 3.77 4.41 -39.50
C GLU A 88 4.09 5.61 -38.61
N LYS A 89 3.35 6.72 -38.77
CA LYS A 89 3.53 7.94 -37.97
C LYS A 89 3.28 7.73 -36.48
N SER A 90 2.23 6.99 -36.13
CA SER A 90 1.93 6.66 -34.74
C SER A 90 3.02 5.79 -34.13
N ASN A 91 3.48 4.76 -34.84
CA ASN A 91 4.56 3.91 -34.36
C ASN A 91 5.86 4.69 -34.18
N ASP A 92 6.18 5.62 -35.08
CA ASP A 92 7.33 6.51 -34.91
C ASP A 92 7.18 7.46 -33.72
N PHE A 93 5.98 8.02 -33.51
CA PHE A 93 5.67 8.84 -32.35
C PHE A 93 5.85 8.07 -31.04
N PHE A 94 5.29 6.86 -30.92
CA PHE A 94 5.47 6.01 -29.75
C PHE A 94 6.93 5.57 -29.60
N ARG A 95 7.64 5.27 -30.69
CA ARG A 95 9.06 4.87 -30.65
C ARG A 95 9.95 5.98 -30.09
N ILE A 96 9.72 7.22 -30.52
CA ILE A 96 10.51 8.40 -30.10
C ILE A 96 10.10 8.85 -28.69
N HIS A 97 8.81 8.82 -28.35
CA HIS A 97 8.27 9.40 -27.12
C HIS A 97 7.88 8.38 -26.04
N LYS A 98 8.18 7.09 -26.20
CA LYS A 98 7.81 6.01 -25.25
C LYS A 98 8.05 6.37 -23.79
N THR A 99 9.22 6.94 -23.47
CA THR A 99 9.60 7.28 -22.10
C THR A 99 8.74 8.42 -21.54
N LYS A 100 8.46 9.45 -22.34
CA LYS A 100 7.63 10.59 -21.92
C LYS A 100 6.17 10.16 -21.70
N ILE A 101 5.67 9.23 -22.52
CA ILE A 101 4.32 8.67 -22.37
C ILE A 101 4.21 7.88 -21.07
N ILE A 102 5.18 7.01 -20.77
CA ILE A 102 5.21 6.24 -19.52
C ILE A 102 5.24 7.18 -18.31
N ILE A 103 6.10 8.20 -18.33
CA ILE A 103 6.18 9.19 -17.24
C ILE A 103 4.85 9.95 -17.10
N GLY A 104 4.22 10.33 -18.21
CA GLY A 104 2.90 10.98 -18.20
C GLY A 104 1.83 10.11 -17.56
N ILE A 105 1.77 8.82 -17.91
CA ILE A 105 0.83 7.86 -17.32
C ILE A 105 1.07 7.70 -15.83
N ILE A 106 2.33 7.52 -15.41
CA ILE A 106 2.69 7.42 -13.99
C ILE A 106 2.27 8.69 -13.23
N SER A 107 2.52 9.87 -13.82
CA SER A 107 2.15 11.15 -13.20
C SER A 107 0.64 11.27 -13.02
N VAL A 108 -0.16 10.84 -14.01
CA VAL A 108 -1.62 10.82 -13.90
C VAL A 108 -2.08 9.87 -12.79
N ILE A 109 -1.49 8.67 -12.69
CA ILE A 109 -1.82 7.72 -11.62
C ILE A 109 -1.52 8.31 -10.25
N VAL A 110 -0.35 8.94 -10.07
CA VAL A 110 0.02 9.59 -8.79
C VAL A 110 -0.95 10.70 -8.42
N VAL A 111 -1.38 11.52 -9.39
CA VAL A 111 -2.38 12.58 -9.15
C VAL A 111 -3.73 11.98 -8.74
N ILE A 112 -4.20 10.92 -9.41
CA ILE A 112 -5.46 10.25 -9.07
C ILE A 112 -5.39 9.70 -7.64
N VAL A 113 -4.33 8.95 -7.32
CA VAL A 113 -4.12 8.37 -5.98
C VAL A 113 -4.03 9.45 -4.91
N GLY A 114 -3.32 10.54 -5.19
CA GLY A 114 -3.19 11.68 -4.28
C GLY A 114 -4.54 12.36 -4.01
N ILE A 115 -5.35 12.59 -5.05
CA ILE A 115 -6.69 13.19 -4.88
C ILE A 115 -7.59 12.25 -4.07
N THR A 116 -7.62 10.95 -4.36
CA THR A 116 -8.43 9.99 -3.60
C THR A 116 -8.00 9.90 -2.14
N ALA A 117 -6.69 9.94 -1.87
CA ALA A 117 -6.17 9.92 -0.50
C ALA A 117 -6.58 11.18 0.28
N ILE A 118 -6.53 12.35 -0.36
CA ILE A 118 -6.95 13.62 0.25
C ILE A 118 -8.46 13.61 0.52
N MET A 119 -9.28 13.17 -0.43
CA MET A 119 -10.73 13.10 -0.27
C MET A 119 -11.14 12.14 0.84
N ASN A 120 -10.59 10.92 0.85
CA ASN A 120 -10.89 9.93 1.88
C ASN A 120 -10.53 10.44 3.27
N ASN A 121 -9.35 11.05 3.43
CA ASN A 121 -8.92 11.61 4.72
C ASN A 121 -9.83 12.77 5.17
N LEU A 122 -10.34 13.59 4.23
CA LEU A 122 -11.29 14.66 4.56
C LEU A 122 -12.67 14.12 4.95
N GLU A 123 -13.18 13.11 4.25
CA GLU A 123 -14.45 12.46 4.56
C GLU A 123 -14.37 11.72 5.90
N GLU A 124 -13.28 11.02 6.14
CA GLU A 124 -13.00 10.32 7.39
C GLU A 124 -12.91 11.31 8.55
N LYS A 125 -12.19 12.43 8.40
CA LYS A 125 -12.15 13.50 9.41
C LYS A 125 -13.52 14.13 9.66
N ARG A 126 -14.33 14.36 8.62
CA ARG A 126 -15.69 14.89 8.77
C ARG A 126 -16.61 13.88 9.44
N ARG A 127 -16.46 12.60 9.13
CA ARG A 127 -17.19 11.51 9.78
C ARG A 127 -16.82 11.44 11.25
N ILE A 128 -15.54 11.37 11.59
CA ILE A 128 -15.04 11.36 12.96
C ILE A 128 -15.48 12.62 13.71
N ALA A 129 -15.36 13.81 13.10
CA ALA A 129 -15.80 15.06 13.73
C ALA A 129 -17.33 15.21 13.84
N ALA A 130 -18.11 14.43 13.07
CA ALA A 130 -19.55 14.37 13.18
C ALA A 130 -20.02 13.32 14.19
N LEU A 131 -19.14 12.40 14.62
CA LEU A 131 -19.42 11.49 15.72
C LEU A 131 -19.37 12.28 17.03
N PRO A 132 -20.22 11.94 18.02
CA PRO A 132 -20.07 12.47 19.37
C PRO A 132 -18.65 12.20 19.90
N PRO A 133 -18.14 13.05 20.81
CA PRO A 133 -16.86 12.79 21.47
C PRO A 133 -16.85 11.37 22.04
N LEU A 134 -15.75 10.66 21.81
CA LEU A 134 -15.55 9.33 22.37
C LEU A 134 -15.40 9.46 23.89
N ASP A 135 -16.25 8.78 24.64
CA ASP A 135 -16.19 8.78 26.10
C ASP A 135 -15.17 7.77 26.62
N LEU A 136 -15.16 6.57 26.04
CA LEU A 136 -14.23 5.52 26.43
C LEU A 136 -14.01 4.52 25.27
N SER A 137 -12.76 4.12 25.06
CA SER A 137 -12.40 2.99 24.19
C SER A 137 -12.07 1.77 25.03
N VAL A 138 -12.68 0.63 24.70
CA VAL A 138 -12.60 -0.61 25.48
C VAL A 138 -12.22 -1.78 24.58
N MET A 139 -11.21 -2.54 24.99
CA MET A 139 -10.81 -3.77 24.30
C MET A 139 -11.04 -4.98 25.21
N PHE A 140 -11.93 -5.87 24.80
CA PHE A 140 -12.06 -7.19 25.38
C PHE A 140 -10.96 -8.08 24.80
N LEU A 141 -10.08 -8.60 25.65
CA LEU A 141 -8.94 -9.41 25.24
C LEU A 141 -8.86 -10.68 26.08
N GLY A 142 -9.01 -11.83 25.44
CA GLY A 142 -9.05 -13.12 26.12
C GLY A 142 -9.91 -14.13 25.38
N THR A 143 -10.42 -15.11 26.09
CA THR A 143 -11.30 -16.15 25.56
C THR A 143 -12.77 -15.72 25.44
N PHE A 144 -13.00 -14.42 25.25
CA PHE A 144 -14.32 -13.84 25.02
C PHE A 144 -14.80 -14.12 23.59
N MET A 145 -16.07 -14.48 23.47
CA MET A 145 -16.73 -14.63 22.17
C MET A 145 -18.12 -14.00 22.25
N ALA A 146 -18.47 -13.19 21.25
CA ALA A 146 -19.82 -12.68 21.10
C ALA A 146 -20.79 -13.84 20.88
N ASP A 147 -21.95 -13.75 21.51
CA ASP A 147 -23.03 -14.71 21.34
C ASP A 147 -23.80 -14.37 20.05
N ASP A 148 -23.49 -15.08 18.97
CA ASP A 148 -24.16 -14.93 17.66
C ASP A 148 -25.68 -15.11 17.77
N SER A 149 -26.16 -15.91 18.74
CA SER A 149 -27.61 -16.09 18.96
C SER A 149 -28.29 -14.86 19.55
N LYS A 150 -27.51 -13.94 20.14
CA LYS A 150 -27.95 -12.67 20.72
C LYS A 150 -27.57 -11.45 19.87
N GLY A 151 -27.15 -11.65 18.63
CA GLY A 151 -26.87 -10.58 17.68
C GLY A 151 -25.38 -10.26 17.46
N GLY A 152 -24.47 -11.04 18.05
CA GLY A 152 -23.02 -10.94 17.79
C GLY A 152 -22.42 -9.59 18.22
N ASP A 153 -21.37 -9.15 17.52
CA ASP A 153 -20.56 -7.98 17.88
C ASP A 153 -21.37 -6.67 18.00
N ASN A 154 -22.35 -6.43 17.13
CA ASN A 154 -23.18 -5.22 17.18
C ASN A 154 -24.01 -5.16 18.47
N ALA A 155 -24.56 -6.31 18.88
CA ALA A 155 -25.34 -6.38 20.11
C ALA A 155 -24.48 -6.20 21.36
N LEU A 156 -23.19 -6.59 21.29
CA LEU A 156 -22.23 -6.34 22.36
C LEU A 156 -21.96 -4.84 22.53
N GLU A 157 -21.68 -4.13 21.43
CA GLU A 157 -21.44 -2.68 21.47
C GLU A 157 -22.65 -1.92 22.00
N ASP A 158 -23.86 -2.27 21.54
CA ASP A 158 -25.12 -1.68 22.03
C ASP A 158 -25.34 -1.96 23.53
N ALA A 159 -25.14 -3.22 23.96
CA ALA A 159 -25.31 -3.62 25.36
C ALA A 159 -24.28 -2.94 26.27
N PHE A 160 -23.03 -2.81 25.81
CA PHE A 160 -21.98 -2.12 26.54
C PHE A 160 -22.27 -0.62 26.66
N THR A 161 -22.68 0.04 25.57
CA THR A 161 -23.09 1.45 25.59
C THR A 161 -24.25 1.67 26.58
N ALA A 162 -25.19 0.72 26.66
CA ALA A 162 -26.31 0.79 27.59
C ALA A 162 -25.91 0.68 29.08
N THR A 163 -24.70 0.21 29.41
CA THR A 163 -24.19 0.22 30.79
C THR A 163 -23.97 1.64 31.31
N MET A 164 -23.68 2.57 30.41
CA MET A 164 -23.37 3.97 30.66
C MET A 164 -24.28 4.90 29.84
N PRO A 165 -25.54 5.09 30.27
CA PRO A 165 -26.52 5.86 29.52
C PRO A 165 -26.18 7.35 29.38
N ASP A 166 -25.30 7.87 30.25
CA ASP A 166 -24.84 9.26 30.20
C ASP A 166 -23.69 9.48 29.19
N TRP A 167 -23.12 8.39 28.65
CA TRP A 167 -22.07 8.45 27.65
C TRP A 167 -22.66 8.57 26.24
N GLN A 168 -22.05 9.41 25.42
CA GLN A 168 -22.47 9.68 24.04
C GLN A 168 -21.91 8.65 23.07
N ARG A 169 -20.71 8.12 23.33
CA ARG A 169 -20.09 7.13 22.46
C ARG A 169 -19.05 6.28 23.20
N THR A 170 -19.19 4.96 23.09
CA THR A 170 -18.14 4.00 23.43
C THR A 170 -17.70 3.24 22.20
N GLU A 171 -16.43 2.87 22.14
CA GLU A 171 -15.91 1.92 21.15
C GLU A 171 -15.55 0.63 21.86
N VAL A 172 -16.05 -0.49 21.36
CA VAL A 172 -15.78 -1.81 21.92
C VAL A 172 -15.14 -2.68 20.85
N GLU A 173 -13.93 -3.17 21.13
CA GLU A 173 -13.24 -4.13 20.27
C GLU A 173 -13.12 -5.48 20.98
N LEU A 174 -13.47 -6.56 20.27
CA LEU A 174 -13.36 -7.93 20.76
C LEU A 174 -12.17 -8.64 20.10
N VAL A 175 -11.17 -8.98 20.90
CA VAL A 175 -9.93 -9.64 20.47
C VAL A 175 -9.82 -11.00 21.13
N TYR A 176 -10.08 -12.05 20.34
CA TYR A 176 -9.92 -13.42 20.81
C TYR A 176 -8.44 -13.77 21.00
N LEU A 177 -8.09 -14.17 22.21
CA LEU A 177 -6.78 -14.71 22.59
C LEU A 177 -7.00 -16.10 23.21
N PRO A 178 -6.55 -17.18 22.55
CA PRO A 178 -6.71 -18.53 23.08
C PRO A 178 -5.89 -18.72 24.36
N SER A 179 -6.44 -19.51 25.30
CA SER A 179 -5.71 -19.92 26.51
C SER A 179 -4.45 -20.71 26.15
N GLN A 180 -3.36 -20.43 26.86
CA GLN A 180 -2.06 -21.10 26.67
C GLN A 180 -1.95 -22.43 27.41
N GLU A 181 -3.01 -22.87 28.11
CA GLU A 181 -3.03 -24.12 28.87
C GLU A 181 -3.09 -25.38 27.99
N ALA A 182 -3.29 -25.25 26.68
CA ALA A 182 -3.32 -26.39 25.77
C ALA A 182 -1.90 -26.91 25.49
N ASP A 183 -1.68 -28.22 25.71
CA ASP A 183 -0.41 -28.93 25.46
C ASP A 183 0.12 -28.80 24.01
N VAL A 184 -0.73 -28.39 23.06
CA VAL A 184 -0.38 -28.20 21.65
C VAL A 184 -0.98 -26.89 21.15
N ILE A 185 -0.13 -25.89 20.95
CA ILE A 185 -0.51 -24.63 20.28
C ILE A 185 -0.67 -24.92 18.78
N GLY A 186 -1.89 -24.76 18.26
CA GLY A 186 -2.19 -24.92 16.84
C GLY A 186 -1.64 -23.75 16.00
N SER A 187 -1.50 -23.96 14.69
CA SER A 187 -1.14 -22.87 13.77
C SER A 187 -2.16 -21.72 13.76
N GLN A 188 -3.42 -22.03 14.10
CA GLN A 188 -4.48 -21.04 14.27
C GLN A 188 -4.27 -20.18 15.53
N ASP A 189 -3.82 -20.77 16.63
CA ASP A 189 -3.58 -20.05 17.89
C ASP A 189 -2.43 -19.05 17.73
N ILE A 190 -1.38 -19.45 17.01
CA ILE A 190 -0.27 -18.54 16.63
C ILE A 190 -0.81 -17.34 15.84
N ALA A 191 -1.73 -17.57 14.89
CA ALA A 191 -2.31 -16.49 14.10
C ALA A 191 -3.16 -15.53 14.97
N PHE A 192 -3.91 -16.05 15.94
CA PHE A 192 -4.66 -15.21 16.89
C PHE A 192 -3.73 -14.40 17.78
N GLN A 193 -2.67 -15.00 18.32
CA GLN A 193 -1.66 -14.29 19.12
C GLN A 193 -0.96 -13.18 18.31
N GLN A 194 -0.61 -13.46 17.05
CA GLN A 194 -0.02 -12.45 16.16
C GLN A 194 -0.97 -11.28 15.89
N LYS A 195 -2.27 -11.56 15.68
CA LYS A 195 -3.30 -10.53 15.54
C LYS A 195 -3.42 -9.69 16.81
N ALA A 196 -3.51 -10.33 17.98
CA ALA A 196 -3.61 -9.63 19.26
C ALA A 196 -2.39 -8.72 19.50
N MET A 197 -1.17 -9.21 19.23
CA MET A 197 0.05 -8.41 19.37
C MET A 197 0.09 -7.21 18.41
N ALA A 198 -0.39 -7.40 17.17
CA ALA A 198 -0.49 -6.30 16.21
C ALA A 198 -1.46 -5.22 16.70
N LEU A 199 -2.65 -5.61 17.18
CA LEU A 199 -3.65 -4.69 17.71
C LEU A 199 -3.17 -3.97 18.98
N LEU A 200 -2.52 -4.67 19.92
CA LEU A 200 -1.93 -4.03 21.10
C LEU A 200 -0.85 -2.98 20.76
N SER A 201 -0.22 -3.11 19.58
CA SER A 201 0.79 -2.17 19.09
C SER A 201 0.20 -0.95 18.37
N THR A 202 -0.97 -1.10 17.75
CA THR A 202 -1.62 -0.02 16.96
C THR A 202 -2.71 0.69 17.73
N GLU A 203 -3.49 -0.06 18.49
CA GLU A 203 -4.64 0.43 19.24
C GLU A 203 -4.23 0.84 20.66
N ARG A 204 -4.88 1.90 21.15
CA ARG A 204 -4.66 2.44 22.50
C ARG A 204 -6.00 2.63 23.22
N PRO A 205 -6.69 1.55 23.57
CA PRO A 205 -7.92 1.64 24.34
C PRO A 205 -7.61 2.19 25.74
N ASP A 206 -8.60 2.84 26.35
CA ASP A 206 -8.51 3.34 27.72
C ASP A 206 -8.56 2.20 28.73
N VAL A 207 -9.38 1.19 28.43
CA VAL A 207 -9.67 0.04 29.30
C VAL A 207 -9.45 -1.27 28.55
N TYR A 208 -8.81 -2.23 29.22
CA TYR A 208 -8.81 -3.61 28.80
C TYR A 208 -9.74 -4.41 29.71
N ILE A 209 -10.60 -5.23 29.11
CA ILE A 209 -11.39 -6.22 29.82
C ILE A 209 -10.82 -7.58 29.48
N VAL A 210 -10.20 -8.22 30.47
CA VAL A 210 -9.40 -9.44 30.31
C VAL A 210 -9.95 -10.59 31.13
N ASP A 211 -9.66 -11.81 30.71
CA ASP A 211 -9.74 -12.98 31.58
C ASP A 211 -8.39 -13.20 32.29
N GLU A 212 -8.33 -14.17 33.21
CA GLU A 212 -7.11 -14.45 33.98
C GLU A 212 -5.91 -14.77 33.08
N ASN A 213 -6.12 -15.55 32.01
CA ASN A 213 -5.05 -15.93 31.08
C ASN A 213 -4.47 -14.73 30.33
N ALA A 214 -5.34 -13.83 29.86
CA ALA A 214 -4.94 -12.61 29.17
C ALA A 214 -4.28 -11.63 30.14
N LEU A 215 -4.76 -11.53 31.38
CA LEU A 215 -4.13 -10.72 32.41
C LEU A 215 -2.69 -11.17 32.66
N ASP A 216 -2.47 -12.45 32.96
CA ASP A 216 -1.14 -13.01 33.22
C ASP A 216 -0.16 -12.78 32.07
N TRP A 217 -0.66 -12.88 30.83
CA TRP A 217 0.14 -12.61 29.64
C TRP A 217 0.58 -11.13 29.53
N LEU A 218 -0.26 -10.21 30.01
CA LEU A 218 -0.05 -8.76 29.87
C LEU A 218 0.53 -8.11 31.11
N MET A 219 0.49 -8.75 32.28
CA MET A 219 0.98 -8.16 33.53
C MET A 219 2.44 -7.67 33.42
N ASN A 220 3.29 -8.41 32.71
CA ASN A 220 4.70 -8.07 32.53
C ASN A 220 4.95 -7.05 31.40
N SER A 221 3.91 -6.60 30.68
CA SER A 221 4.06 -5.68 29.55
C SER A 221 4.13 -4.20 29.96
N GLY A 222 3.86 -3.88 31.23
CA GLY A 222 3.78 -2.50 31.73
C GLY A 222 2.60 -1.69 31.16
N LEU A 223 1.59 -2.36 30.58
CA LEU A 223 0.44 -1.70 29.95
C LEU A 223 -0.57 -1.13 30.96
N PHE A 224 -0.69 -1.75 32.13
CA PHE A 224 -1.73 -1.42 33.10
C PHE A 224 -1.26 -0.42 34.15
N MET A 225 -2.15 0.48 34.57
CA MET A 225 -1.91 1.35 35.71
C MET A 225 -2.18 0.63 37.01
N ASN A 226 -1.44 1.01 38.05
CA ASN A 226 -1.79 0.67 39.42
C ASN A 226 -3.07 1.43 39.84
N LEU A 227 -4.05 0.69 40.36
CA LEU A 227 -5.37 1.15 40.84
C LEU A 227 -5.44 1.26 42.37
N ASP A 228 -4.31 1.20 43.10
CA ASP A 228 -4.26 1.26 44.56
C ASP A 228 -4.95 2.50 45.12
N GLU A 229 -4.77 3.66 44.48
CA GLU A 229 -5.41 4.91 44.92
C GLU A 229 -6.93 4.83 44.78
N ASP A 230 -7.42 4.36 43.63
CA ASP A 230 -8.85 4.22 43.34
C ASP A 230 -9.50 3.16 44.24
N ALA A 231 -8.81 2.03 44.43
CA ALA A 231 -9.24 0.92 45.26
C ALA A 231 -9.29 1.27 46.75
N ASN A 232 -8.33 2.07 47.23
CA ASN A 232 -8.35 2.58 48.61
C ASN A 232 -9.19 3.84 48.80
N GLY A 233 -9.58 4.49 47.69
CA GLY A 233 -10.37 5.70 47.64
C GLY A 233 -11.84 5.41 47.35
N GLU A 234 -12.31 5.79 46.16
CA GLU A 234 -13.73 5.81 45.83
C GLU A 234 -14.36 4.43 45.60
N LEU A 235 -13.56 3.43 45.20
CA LEU A 235 -14.05 2.07 44.96
C LEU A 235 -14.14 1.24 46.25
N LYS A 236 -13.38 1.62 47.30
CA LYS A 236 -13.30 0.91 48.58
C LYS A 236 -14.62 0.41 49.17
N PRO A 237 -15.72 1.20 49.23
CA PRO A 237 -16.98 0.74 49.82
C PRO A 237 -17.69 -0.34 48.99
N LEU A 238 -17.32 -0.51 47.72
CA LEU A 238 -17.92 -1.45 46.78
C LEU A 238 -17.06 -2.69 46.54
N LEU A 239 -15.77 -2.62 46.85
CA LEU A 239 -14.83 -3.71 46.65
C LEU A 239 -15.05 -4.85 47.66
N LYS A 240 -15.00 -6.07 47.14
CA LYS A 240 -14.87 -7.30 47.91
C LYS A 240 -13.45 -7.85 47.76
N GLU A 241 -13.00 -8.64 48.73
CA GLU A 241 -11.65 -9.25 48.67
C GLU A 241 -11.42 -10.09 47.41
N ASP A 242 -12.44 -10.80 46.94
CA ASP A 242 -12.40 -11.62 45.71
C ASP A 242 -12.49 -10.80 44.41
N SER A 243 -12.80 -9.51 44.50
CA SER A 243 -12.87 -8.59 43.36
C SER A 243 -11.51 -7.96 43.06
N ILE A 244 -10.55 -8.02 43.98
CA ILE A 244 -9.26 -7.36 43.83
C ILE A 244 -8.29 -8.32 43.14
N VAL A 245 -7.71 -7.88 42.02
CA VAL A 245 -6.65 -8.62 41.34
C VAL A 245 -5.33 -7.89 41.50
N THR A 246 -4.44 -8.52 42.27
CA THR A 246 -3.10 -8.01 42.53
C THR A 246 -2.09 -8.66 41.60
N GLY A 247 -1.03 -7.94 41.30
CA GLY A 247 0.09 -8.44 40.54
C GLY A 247 1.27 -7.50 40.67
N ARG A 248 2.31 -7.78 39.89
CA ARG A 248 3.56 -7.04 39.94
C ARG A 248 4.08 -6.83 38.54
N SER A 249 4.22 -5.57 38.13
CA SER A 249 4.91 -5.22 36.89
C SER A 249 6.42 -5.45 37.02
N GLU A 250 7.15 -5.57 35.91
CA GLU A 250 8.62 -5.66 35.92
C GLU A 250 9.27 -4.45 36.63
N GLU A 251 8.61 -3.29 36.60
CA GLU A 251 9.11 -2.05 37.19
C GLU A 251 8.85 -1.94 38.71
N ASP A 252 8.01 -2.82 39.28
CA ASP A 252 7.58 -2.72 40.67
C ASP A 252 8.42 -3.55 41.64
N THR A 253 8.54 -3.03 42.87
CA THR A 253 9.16 -3.76 43.98
C THR A 253 8.15 -4.51 44.86
N GLU A 254 6.87 -4.15 44.78
CA GLU A 254 5.77 -4.65 45.61
C GLU A 254 4.57 -5.05 44.74
N ASP A 255 3.65 -5.83 45.31
CA ASP A 255 2.41 -6.19 44.63
C ASP A 255 1.42 -5.03 44.71
N HIS A 256 0.79 -4.71 43.59
CA HIS A 256 -0.16 -3.62 43.43
C HIS A 256 -1.47 -4.11 42.81
N ILE A 257 -2.55 -3.35 42.98
CA ILE A 257 -3.84 -3.67 42.38
C ILE A 257 -3.81 -3.23 40.91
N TYR A 258 -3.96 -4.19 40.00
CA TYR A 258 -3.87 -3.94 38.56
C TYR A 258 -5.18 -4.18 37.81
N GLY A 259 -6.13 -4.85 38.46
CA GLY A 259 -7.43 -5.11 37.89
C GLY A 259 -8.50 -5.35 38.95
N ILE A 260 -9.74 -5.11 38.55
CA ILE A 260 -10.92 -5.37 39.37
C ILE A 260 -11.80 -6.39 38.66
N ARG A 261 -12.04 -7.54 39.31
CA ARG A 261 -12.94 -8.59 38.82
C ARG A 261 -14.39 -8.13 39.01
N VAL A 262 -15.16 -8.19 37.92
CA VAL A 262 -16.53 -7.66 37.82
C VAL A 262 -17.52 -8.68 37.25
N LYS A 263 -17.09 -9.93 37.03
CA LYS A 263 -17.90 -11.01 36.45
C LYS A 263 -19.25 -11.21 37.16
N ASP A 264 -19.29 -11.03 38.47
CA ASP A 264 -20.50 -11.30 39.27
C ASP A 264 -21.54 -10.17 39.22
N SER A 265 -21.21 -9.04 38.61
CA SER A 265 -22.12 -7.92 38.41
C SER A 265 -23.31 -8.28 37.51
N GLU A 266 -24.47 -7.69 37.78
CA GLU A 266 -25.63 -7.87 36.91
C GLU A 266 -25.41 -7.30 35.50
N LEU A 267 -24.58 -6.26 35.37
CA LEU A 267 -24.22 -5.70 34.06
C LEU A 267 -23.35 -6.67 33.24
N ALA A 268 -22.39 -7.36 33.85
CA ALA A 268 -21.57 -8.35 33.13
C ALA A 268 -22.44 -9.48 32.57
N LYS A 269 -23.43 -9.97 33.34
CA LYS A 269 -24.35 -11.04 32.92
C LYS A 269 -25.28 -10.64 31.78
N GLN A 270 -25.50 -9.34 31.57
CA GLN A 270 -26.35 -8.83 30.50
C GLN A 270 -25.62 -8.71 29.16
N LEU A 271 -24.28 -8.72 29.17
CA LEU A 271 -23.51 -8.69 27.94
C LEU A 271 -23.76 -9.97 27.11
N PRO A 272 -23.95 -9.87 25.79
CA PRO A 272 -24.12 -11.02 24.91
C PRO A 272 -22.76 -11.70 24.63
N LEU A 273 -22.10 -12.16 25.70
CA LEU A 273 -20.79 -12.79 25.66
C LEU A 273 -20.84 -14.20 26.28
N TYR A 274 -20.01 -15.09 25.76
CA TYR A 274 -19.56 -16.25 26.52
C TYR A 274 -18.51 -15.76 27.53
N LEU A 275 -18.86 -15.78 28.83
CA LEU A 275 -18.12 -15.12 29.92
C LEU A 275 -17.31 -16.12 30.76
N PRO A 276 -15.98 -16.24 30.54
CA PRO A 276 -15.09 -17.05 31.37
C PRO A 276 -14.82 -16.37 32.73
N ASP A 277 -13.98 -15.34 32.73
CA ASP A 277 -13.79 -14.37 33.81
C ASP A 277 -13.77 -12.95 33.21
N MET A 278 -14.04 -11.93 34.01
CA MET A 278 -14.10 -10.54 33.55
C MET A 278 -13.40 -9.63 34.55
N ILE A 279 -12.19 -9.22 34.19
CA ILE A 279 -11.31 -8.35 34.98
C ILE A 279 -11.13 -7.07 34.19
N VAL A 280 -11.49 -5.95 34.79
CA VAL A 280 -11.33 -4.62 34.18
C VAL A 280 -9.99 -4.05 34.63
N THR A 281 -9.16 -3.66 33.67
CA THR A 281 -7.89 -2.99 33.90
C THR A 281 -7.85 -1.66 33.15
N VAL A 282 -7.06 -0.70 33.64
CA VAL A 282 -6.96 0.63 33.02
C VAL A 282 -5.55 0.81 32.47
N ARG A 283 -5.45 1.37 31.27
CA ARG A 283 -4.17 1.58 30.60
C ARG A 283 -3.38 2.73 31.25
N ILE A 284 -2.08 2.56 31.41
CA ILE A 284 -1.21 3.52 32.12
C ILE A 284 -1.22 4.95 31.54
N ASP A 285 -1.30 5.08 30.22
CA ASP A 285 -1.32 6.34 29.47
C ASP A 285 -2.73 6.76 29.00
N SER A 286 -3.81 6.20 29.57
CA SER A 286 -5.19 6.62 29.24
C SER A 286 -5.43 8.10 29.58
N GLU A 287 -6.10 8.81 28.68
CA GLU A 287 -6.56 10.20 28.90
C GLU A 287 -7.92 10.25 29.62
N ASN A 288 -8.66 9.13 29.64
CA ASN A 288 -10.02 9.02 30.19
C ASN A 288 -10.07 8.21 31.51
N LYS A 289 -9.04 8.32 32.35
CA LYS A 289 -8.91 7.56 33.60
C LYS A 289 -10.15 7.66 34.50
N ASP A 290 -10.67 8.87 34.71
CA ASP A 290 -11.85 9.07 35.56
C ASP A 290 -13.08 8.28 35.05
N LYS A 291 -13.27 8.21 33.73
CA LYS A 291 -14.35 7.44 33.10
C LYS A 291 -14.10 5.93 33.16
N ALA A 292 -12.84 5.52 33.08
CA ALA A 292 -12.47 4.13 33.27
C ALA A 292 -12.76 3.66 34.71
N VAL A 293 -12.46 4.48 35.71
CA VAL A 293 -12.79 4.18 37.12
C VAL A 293 -14.30 4.26 37.36
N GLU A 294 -15.00 5.21 36.72
CA GLU A 294 -16.47 5.27 36.72
C GLU A 294 -17.09 3.98 36.16
N LEU A 295 -16.51 3.40 35.10
CA LEU A 295 -16.91 2.09 34.57
C LEU A 295 -16.79 0.99 35.61
N ILE A 296 -15.63 0.89 36.26
CA ILE A 296 -15.38 -0.12 37.30
C ILE A 296 -16.41 0.03 38.42
N LYS A 297 -16.60 1.26 38.91
CA LYS A 297 -17.57 1.59 39.95
C LYS A 297 -18.98 1.14 39.56
N ARG A 298 -19.41 1.45 38.33
CA ARG A 298 -20.73 1.11 37.83
C ARG A 298 -20.98 -0.39 37.82
N TYR A 299 -19.99 -1.18 37.41
CA TYR A 299 -20.06 -2.64 37.49
C TYR A 299 -20.20 -3.10 38.95
N LEU A 300 -19.35 -2.60 39.85
CA LEU A 300 -19.35 -2.97 41.27
C LEU A 300 -20.67 -2.62 41.99
N GLU A 301 -21.29 -1.49 41.67
CA GLU A 301 -22.61 -1.09 42.22
C GLU A 301 -23.73 -2.09 41.89
N THR A 302 -23.57 -2.86 40.81
CA THR A 302 -24.52 -3.89 40.40
C THR A 302 -24.08 -5.29 40.80
N THR A 303 -22.99 -5.42 41.56
CA THR A 303 -22.58 -6.68 42.15
C THR A 303 -23.43 -6.95 43.40
N PRO A 304 -24.16 -8.07 43.48
CA PRO A 304 -24.98 -8.39 44.65
C PRO A 304 -24.11 -8.46 45.90
N ALA A 305 -24.61 -7.96 47.04
CA ALA A 305 -23.93 -8.10 48.32
C ALA A 305 -23.68 -9.59 48.63
N SER A 306 -22.50 -9.93 49.12
CA SER A 306 -22.21 -11.28 49.63
C SER A 306 -23.12 -11.56 50.83
N GLU A 307 -23.92 -12.63 50.76
CA GLU A 307 -24.68 -13.17 51.90
C GLU A 307 -23.77 -13.66 53.03
#